data_AF-A0A5U4EL40-F1
#
_entry.id   AF-A0A5U4EL40-F1
#
_cell.length_a   1.000
_cell.length_b   1.000
_cell.length_c   1.000
_cell.angle_alpha   90.00
_cell.angle_beta   90.00
_cell.angle_gamma   90.00
#
_symmetry.space_group_name_H-M   'P 1'
#
loop_
_entity.id
_entity.type
_entity.pdbx_description
1 polymer ?
#
loop_
_entity_poly.entity_id
_entity_poly.type
_entity_poly.pdbx_seq_one_letter_code
_entity_poly.pdbx_strand_id
1 'polypeptide(L)'
;MGAGADTGIDSATADGTDIFTPTASGGQILNSSIVNQLNAGTSVTVKTSGTDTDGETGNITVNANIIKTAGTDAKLTLLADNNISTGDNVSIGATTGKLNLDLLAGNTTNNASISLGKFINISLNGGDLLADAGNSASGVSLTFMNNGKIKGGNVTLNLSRGLGGYAYNVNADNDLTINGSVTGSTGWGAVLGFTAGGKLAMNSPGSISLQANDPGNGGGRVLISGDKGVTLNAAAGTVTLNAAKAATNGVNITSGNGAVSITNMVQDGSNGMTLTNANISSKDGIVLNGTTFWGQAVVMSGVNLTTGGDVDITGLAKNLTTGGLGAASSSGVQLSGSNISSTGGNITL
;
A
#
# COMPACT_ATOMS: atom_id res chain seq x y z
N MET A 1 13.05 26.64 10.80
CA MET A 1 12.72 26.34 12.21
C MET A 1 11.56 27.25 12.58
N GLY A 2 10.41 26.70 12.99
CA GLY A 2 9.27 27.53 13.42
C GLY A 2 9.58 28.20 14.75
N ALA A 3 9.26 29.49 14.89
CA ALA A 3 9.27 30.17 16.18
C ALA A 3 7.92 29.93 16.86
N GLY A 4 7.92 29.42 18.09
CA GLY A 4 6.71 29.14 18.87
C GLY A 4 7.02 28.38 20.16
N ALA A 5 5.97 28.03 20.91
CA ALA A 5 6.03 27.08 22.00
C ALA A 5 4.98 25.98 21.78
N ASP A 6 5.22 24.81 22.35
CA ASP A 6 4.21 23.78 22.48
C ASP A 6 3.04 24.31 23.33
N THR A 7 1.80 23.98 22.96
CA THR A 7 0.59 24.50 23.63
C THR A 7 -0.40 23.38 23.91
N GLY A 8 -1.06 23.41 25.07
CA GLY A 8 -2.12 22.44 25.39
C GLY A 8 -1.67 20.97 25.38
N ILE A 9 -0.38 20.73 25.62
CA ILE A 9 0.21 19.41 25.77
C ILE A 9 0.98 19.34 27.08
N ASP A 10 1.10 18.15 27.66
CA ASP A 10 2.10 17.91 28.70
C ASP A 10 3.47 18.00 28.04
N SER A 11 4.32 18.95 28.46
CA SER A 11 5.60 19.17 27.80
C SER A 11 6.54 18.02 28.15
N ALA A 12 6.75 17.14 27.16
CA ALA A 12 7.56 15.92 27.25
C ALA A 12 9.08 16.15 27.41
N THR A 13 9.50 17.20 28.11
CA THR A 13 10.89 17.35 28.59
C THR A 13 11.04 17.06 30.08
N ALA A 14 9.95 16.98 30.86
CA ALA A 14 10.01 16.91 32.33
C ALA A 14 9.67 15.54 32.94
N ASP A 15 8.85 14.71 32.29
CA ASP A 15 8.39 13.41 32.84
C ASP A 15 9.25 12.20 32.41
N GLY A 16 10.10 12.38 31.38
CA GLY A 16 10.99 11.37 30.84
C GLY A 16 10.31 10.24 30.07
N THR A 17 9.04 10.42 29.64
CA THR A 17 8.31 9.38 28.92
C THR A 17 8.40 9.49 27.40
N ASP A 18 8.77 10.67 26.88
CA ASP A 18 8.80 11.01 25.45
C ASP A 18 7.44 10.81 24.74
N ILE A 19 6.37 10.95 25.52
CA ILE A 19 4.98 10.89 25.07
C ILE A 19 4.39 12.30 25.10
N PHE A 20 4.03 12.82 23.94
CA PHE A 20 3.24 14.04 23.85
C PHE A 20 1.76 13.70 23.92
N THR A 21 1.12 14.11 25.02
CA THR A 21 -0.33 13.93 25.24
C THR A 21 -0.99 15.29 25.42
N PRO A 22 -2.12 15.58 24.74
CA PRO A 22 -2.90 16.79 24.95
C PRO A 22 -3.36 16.91 26.40
N THR A 23 -3.20 18.11 26.98
CA THR A 23 -3.70 18.51 28.31
C THR A 23 -4.83 19.53 28.22
N ALA A 24 -5.06 20.10 27.03
CA ALA A 24 -6.16 21.01 26.74
C ALA A 24 -6.62 20.85 25.28
N SER A 25 -7.81 21.38 24.97
CA SER A 25 -8.38 21.41 23.63
C SER A 25 -7.45 22.14 22.64
N GLY A 26 -7.33 21.62 21.43
CA GLY A 26 -6.48 22.20 20.38
C GLY A 26 -4.97 22.09 20.61
N GLY A 27 -4.51 21.08 21.36
CA GLY A 27 -3.09 20.86 21.65
C GLY A 27 -2.19 20.88 20.39
N GLN A 28 -1.06 21.58 20.47
CA GLN A 28 -0.11 21.75 19.37
C GLN A 28 1.29 21.37 19.83
N ILE A 29 1.97 20.59 18.99
CA ILE A 29 3.36 20.19 19.17
C ILE A 29 4.17 20.78 18.02
N LEU A 30 5.23 21.49 18.35
CA LEU A 30 6.18 21.97 17.37
C LEU A 30 6.97 20.80 16.78
N ASN A 31 7.15 20.82 15.46
CA ASN A 31 7.99 19.83 14.79
C ASN A 31 9.43 19.84 15.33
N SER A 32 9.94 20.98 15.79
CA SER A 32 11.26 21.08 16.42
C SER A 32 11.34 20.32 17.74
N SER A 33 10.28 20.30 18.55
CA SER A 33 10.24 19.53 19.80
C SER A 33 10.39 18.04 19.50
N ILE A 34 9.62 17.53 18.53
CA ILE A 34 9.71 16.13 18.08
C ILE A 34 11.11 15.83 17.50
N VAL A 35 11.61 16.69 16.61
CA VAL A 35 12.90 16.48 15.94
C VAL A 35 14.06 16.52 16.93
N ASN A 36 14.02 17.35 17.97
CA ASN A 36 15.05 17.40 19.00
C ASN A 36 15.16 16.07 19.76
N GLN A 37 14.04 15.48 20.17
CA GLN A 37 14.03 14.17 20.83
C GLN A 37 14.54 13.07 19.89
N LEU A 38 14.06 13.05 18.64
CA LEU A 38 14.53 12.10 17.64
C LEU A 38 16.04 12.24 17.37
N ASN A 39 16.56 13.47 17.32
CA ASN A 39 17.98 13.75 17.13
C ASN A 39 18.84 13.36 18.34
N ALA A 40 18.27 13.30 19.53
CA ALA A 40 18.92 12.73 20.71
C ALA A 40 18.96 11.18 20.68
N GLY A 41 18.37 10.53 19.67
CA GLY A 41 18.24 9.08 19.58
C GLY A 41 17.02 8.52 20.33
N THR A 42 16.13 9.40 20.79
CA THR A 42 14.99 9.03 21.61
C THR A 42 13.76 8.79 20.74
N SER A 43 12.97 7.76 21.08
CA SER A 43 11.73 7.47 20.37
C SER A 43 10.58 8.33 20.92
N VAL A 44 9.76 8.87 20.02
CA VAL A 44 8.67 9.78 20.35
C VAL A 44 7.33 9.10 20.08
N THR A 45 6.39 9.27 21.01
CA THR A 45 4.97 8.95 20.75
C THR A 45 4.14 10.21 20.86
N VAL A 46 3.36 10.51 19.82
CA VAL A 46 2.31 11.53 19.86
C VAL A 46 0.98 10.80 19.96
N LYS A 47 0.24 11.04 21.05
CA LYS A 47 -1.00 10.31 21.32
C LYS A 47 -2.13 11.28 21.68
N THR A 48 -3.35 11.02 21.20
CA THR A 48 -4.56 11.74 21.64
C THR A 48 -5.15 11.17 22.94
N SER A 49 -5.99 11.94 23.63
CA SER A 49 -6.39 11.67 25.03
C SER A 49 -7.38 10.53 25.24
N GLY A 50 -7.97 9.96 24.19
CA GLY A 50 -8.99 8.90 24.27
C GLY A 50 -10.40 9.39 24.59
N THR A 51 -10.56 10.67 24.93
CA THR A 51 -11.84 11.28 25.31
C THR A 51 -12.16 12.46 24.41
N ASP A 52 -13.36 12.46 23.82
CA ASP A 52 -13.88 13.62 23.10
C ASP A 52 -14.19 14.74 24.13
N THR A 53 -13.29 15.70 24.21
CA THR A 53 -13.44 16.91 25.04
C THR A 53 -13.72 18.06 24.09
N ASP A 54 -14.85 18.75 24.27
CA ASP A 54 -15.25 19.92 23.48
C ASP A 54 -15.36 19.72 21.95
N GLY A 55 -15.63 18.49 21.49
CA GLY A 55 -15.75 18.17 20.05
C GLY A 55 -14.44 17.79 19.37
N GLU A 56 -13.35 17.67 20.14
CA GLU A 56 -12.07 17.16 19.68
C GLU A 56 -12.12 15.64 19.55
N THR A 57 -12.47 15.17 18.34
CA THR A 57 -12.62 13.74 18.03
C THR A 57 -11.33 12.90 18.07
N GLY A 58 -10.20 13.44 18.57
CA GLY A 58 -8.95 12.69 18.73
C GLY A 58 -8.20 12.44 17.41
N ASN A 59 -8.11 13.46 16.55
CA ASN A 59 -7.30 13.39 15.32
C ASN A 59 -5.87 13.87 15.56
N ILE A 60 -4.93 13.34 14.77
CA ILE A 60 -3.57 13.89 14.64
C ILE A 60 -3.42 14.49 13.24
N THR A 61 -2.96 15.75 13.18
CA THR A 61 -2.65 16.43 11.91
C THR A 61 -1.19 16.86 11.87
N VAL A 62 -0.45 16.38 10.87
CA VAL A 62 0.96 16.73 10.64
C VAL A 62 1.06 17.77 9.52
N ASN A 63 1.26 19.04 9.89
CA ASN A 63 1.34 20.16 8.94
C ASN A 63 2.76 20.65 8.65
N ALA A 64 3.76 20.08 9.30
CA ALA A 64 5.14 20.49 9.18
C ALA A 64 6.07 19.29 9.02
N ASN A 65 7.23 19.53 8.39
CA ASN A 65 8.23 18.49 8.18
C ASN A 65 8.79 17.97 9.51
N ILE A 66 8.93 16.65 9.62
CA ILE A 66 9.59 15.98 10.75
C ILE A 66 10.78 15.21 10.17
N ILE A 67 11.97 15.82 10.22
CA ILE A 67 13.18 15.24 9.63
C ILE A 67 14.24 15.09 10.72
N LYS A 68 14.54 13.85 11.08
CA LYS A 68 15.63 13.47 11.97
C LYS A 68 16.97 13.58 11.23
N THR A 69 17.92 14.33 11.78
CA THR A 69 19.20 14.67 11.13
C THR A 69 20.45 14.31 11.94
N ALA A 70 20.31 13.83 13.17
CA ALA A 70 21.41 13.42 14.04
C ALA A 70 21.00 12.25 14.96
N GLY A 71 21.94 11.70 15.73
CA GLY A 71 21.68 10.65 16.72
C GLY A 71 21.55 9.24 16.14
N THR A 72 21.38 8.26 17.03
CA THR A 72 21.17 6.84 16.70
C THR A 72 19.77 6.58 16.14
N ASP A 73 19.45 5.34 15.81
CA ASP A 73 18.11 4.94 15.37
C ASP A 73 17.04 5.34 16.39
N ALA A 74 15.87 5.79 15.91
CA ALA A 74 14.74 6.21 16.73
C ALA A 74 13.41 5.83 16.06
N LYS A 75 12.30 5.95 16.81
CA LYS A 75 10.95 5.70 16.32
C LYS A 75 10.05 6.92 16.55
N LEU A 76 9.20 7.24 15.58
CA LEU A 76 8.06 8.14 15.75
C LEU A 76 6.77 7.33 15.67
N THR A 77 5.93 7.41 16.70
CA THR A 77 4.60 6.81 16.72
C THR A 77 3.56 7.91 16.75
N LEU A 78 2.64 7.91 15.78
CA LEU A 78 1.43 8.73 15.81
C LEU A 78 0.27 7.81 16.17
N LEU A 79 -0.26 7.94 17.38
CA LEU A 79 -1.36 7.12 17.90
C LEU A 79 -2.62 7.99 18.07
N ALA A 80 -3.46 8.00 17.05
CA ALA A 80 -4.71 8.75 17.04
C ALA A 80 -5.90 7.88 17.44
N ASP A 81 -6.77 8.43 18.26
CA ASP A 81 -8.06 7.81 18.62
C ASP A 81 -9.02 7.75 17.43
N ASN A 82 -8.91 8.72 16.53
CA ASN A 82 -9.64 8.78 15.27
C ASN A 82 -8.66 8.86 14.10
N ASN A 83 -8.59 9.96 13.34
CA ASN A 83 -7.85 10.00 12.08
C ASN A 83 -6.41 10.51 12.25
N ILE A 84 -5.56 10.10 11.31
CA ILE A 84 -4.27 10.75 11.06
C ILE A 84 -4.35 11.45 9.71
N SER A 85 -3.89 12.70 9.63
CA SER A 85 -3.77 13.40 8.36
C SER A 85 -2.44 14.14 8.23
N THR A 86 -1.96 14.32 7.00
CA THR A 86 -0.81 15.18 6.72
C THR A 86 -1.18 16.29 5.75
N GLY A 87 -0.53 17.44 5.87
CA GLY A 87 -0.60 18.50 4.88
C GLY A 87 0.05 18.11 3.54
N ASP A 88 -0.18 18.94 2.52
CA ASP A 88 0.48 18.83 1.22
C ASP A 88 1.98 19.17 1.35
N ASN A 89 2.83 18.50 0.56
CA ASN A 89 4.28 18.70 0.50
C ASN A 89 5.01 18.52 1.85
N VAL A 90 4.38 17.82 2.80
CA VAL A 90 5.02 17.47 4.07
C VAL A 90 6.04 16.35 3.85
N SER A 91 7.13 16.38 4.60
CA SER A 91 8.14 15.33 4.65
C SER A 91 8.29 14.75 6.06
N ILE A 92 8.29 13.42 6.17
CA ILE A 92 8.61 12.69 7.40
C ILE A 92 9.77 11.76 7.11
N GLY A 93 10.89 11.87 7.82
CA GLY A 93 12.04 11.06 7.48
C GLY A 93 13.29 11.24 8.31
N ALA A 94 14.38 10.65 7.83
CA ALA A 94 15.70 10.76 8.43
C ALA A 94 16.81 10.92 7.39
N THR A 95 17.89 11.59 7.78
CA THR A 95 19.16 11.65 7.03
C THR A 95 20.33 11.02 7.79
N THR A 96 20.16 10.69 9.07
CA THR A 96 21.18 10.06 9.92
C THR A 96 20.52 9.14 10.94
N GLY A 97 21.04 7.91 11.06
CA GLY A 97 20.33 6.83 11.73
C GLY A 97 19.02 6.49 11.01
N LYS A 98 18.39 5.38 11.41
CA LYS A 98 17.05 5.00 10.92
C LYS A 98 15.98 5.78 11.68
N LEU A 99 14.87 6.06 11.01
CA LEU A 99 13.62 6.46 11.68
C LEU A 99 12.57 5.39 11.40
N ASN A 100 12.12 4.67 12.43
CA ASN A 100 10.92 3.86 12.31
C ASN A 100 9.69 4.75 12.45
N LEU A 101 8.63 4.47 11.70
CA LEU A 101 7.40 5.27 11.71
C LEU A 101 6.18 4.36 11.87
N ASP A 102 5.41 4.63 12.91
CA ASP A 102 4.11 4.02 13.14
C ASP A 102 2.99 5.06 12.95
N LEU A 103 2.06 4.77 12.05
CA LEU A 103 0.83 5.52 11.83
C LEU A 103 -0.35 4.66 12.32
N LEU A 104 -0.78 4.91 13.55
CA LEU A 104 -1.79 4.10 14.25
C LEU A 104 -3.07 4.92 14.44
N ALA A 105 -4.06 4.73 13.55
CA ALA A 105 -5.33 5.46 13.59
C ALA A 105 -6.46 4.60 14.18
N GLY A 106 -7.52 5.21 14.70
CA GLY A 106 -8.68 4.47 15.20
C GLY A 106 -8.44 3.72 16.51
N ASN A 107 -7.65 4.28 17.43
CA ASN A 107 -7.40 3.67 18.74
C ASN A 107 -8.69 3.51 19.58
N THR A 108 -9.67 4.41 19.44
CA THR A 108 -11.00 4.25 20.06
C THR A 108 -12.15 4.33 19.03
N THR A 109 -11.87 4.78 17.81
CA THR A 109 -12.87 4.93 16.74
C THR A 109 -12.73 3.85 15.68
N ASN A 110 -13.79 3.08 15.45
CA ASN A 110 -13.89 2.23 14.26
C ASN A 110 -14.10 3.08 13.01
N ASN A 111 -13.63 2.62 11.85
CA ASN A 111 -13.70 3.34 10.57
C ASN A 111 -12.84 4.61 10.49
N ALA A 112 -11.73 4.63 11.22
CA ALA A 112 -10.72 5.68 11.09
C ALA A 112 -9.98 5.61 9.75
N SER A 113 -9.23 6.68 9.46
CA SER A 113 -8.46 6.82 8.24
C SER A 113 -7.11 7.51 8.47
N ILE A 114 -6.15 7.14 7.62
CA ILE A 114 -4.88 7.82 7.44
C ILE A 114 -4.93 8.52 6.08
N SER A 115 -4.95 9.86 6.07
CA SER A 115 -5.00 10.66 4.84
C SER A 115 -3.67 11.36 4.60
N LEU A 116 -2.95 10.96 3.57
CA LEU A 116 -1.67 11.54 3.23
C LEU A 116 -1.85 12.61 2.14
N GLY A 117 -1.49 13.84 2.47
CA GLY A 117 -1.57 15.00 1.58
C GLY A 117 -0.83 14.85 0.25
N LYS A 118 -1.07 15.78 -0.67
CA LYS A 118 -0.46 15.75 -2.01
C LYS A 118 1.06 15.86 -1.90
N PHE A 119 1.77 15.08 -2.70
CA PHE A 119 3.23 15.09 -2.76
C PHE A 119 3.91 14.88 -1.38
N ILE A 120 3.26 14.16 -0.46
CA ILE A 120 3.90 13.72 0.78
C ILE A 120 5.18 12.94 0.45
N ASN A 121 6.24 13.14 1.22
CA ASN A 121 7.47 12.37 1.10
C ASN A 121 7.86 11.75 2.44
N ILE A 122 7.63 10.44 2.57
CA ILE A 122 8.10 9.66 3.71
C ILE A 122 9.39 8.94 3.30
N SER A 123 10.50 9.22 3.97
CA SER A 123 11.82 8.63 3.66
C SER A 123 12.60 8.32 4.93
N LEU A 124 12.58 7.05 5.34
CA LEU A 124 12.92 6.60 6.69
C LEU A 124 14.39 6.17 6.88
N ASN A 125 15.23 6.38 5.86
CA ASN A 125 16.65 5.99 5.87
C ASN A 125 16.86 4.51 6.23
N GLY A 126 16.05 3.62 5.67
CA GLY A 126 16.08 2.18 5.96
C GLY A 126 15.39 1.78 7.28
N GLY A 127 14.75 2.71 7.99
CA GLY A 127 13.81 2.42 9.08
C GLY A 127 12.46 1.92 8.55
N ASP A 128 11.75 1.17 9.39
CA ASP A 128 10.52 0.47 9.01
C ASP A 128 9.28 1.37 9.13
N LEU A 129 8.30 1.13 8.28
CA LEU A 129 6.98 1.76 8.37
C LEU A 129 5.91 0.74 8.74
N LEU A 130 5.09 1.07 9.73
CA LEU A 130 3.83 0.42 10.04
C LEU A 130 2.68 1.42 9.90
N ALA A 131 1.67 1.09 9.10
CA ALA A 131 0.37 1.73 9.15
C ALA A 131 -0.65 0.69 9.60
N ASP A 132 -1.36 0.95 10.70
CA ASP A 132 -2.28 -0.01 11.31
C ASP A 132 -3.40 0.71 12.08
N ALA A 133 -4.35 -0.06 12.58
CA ALA A 133 -5.29 0.39 13.57
C ALA A 133 -4.58 0.51 14.94
N GLY A 134 -4.82 1.61 15.66
CA GLY A 134 -4.36 1.75 17.05
C GLY A 134 -5.00 0.72 17.98
N ASN A 135 -6.20 0.25 17.63
CA ASN A 135 -6.88 -0.86 18.27
C ASN A 135 -7.20 -1.94 17.22
N SER A 136 -6.75 -3.17 17.45
CA SER A 136 -6.93 -4.30 16.53
C SER A 136 -8.38 -4.63 16.14
N ALA A 137 -9.37 -4.17 16.92
CA ALA A 137 -10.79 -4.33 16.60
C ALA A 137 -11.32 -3.25 15.63
N SER A 138 -10.57 -2.17 15.42
CA SER A 138 -10.94 -1.06 14.54
C SER A 138 -10.54 -1.33 13.09
N GLY A 139 -11.38 -0.88 12.17
CA GLY A 139 -11.05 -0.81 10.75
C GLY A 139 -10.37 0.50 10.37
N VAL A 140 -9.26 0.43 9.63
CA VAL A 140 -8.51 1.60 9.14
C VAL A 140 -8.29 1.53 7.64
N SER A 141 -8.32 2.68 6.97
CA SER A 141 -7.91 2.85 5.57
C SER A 141 -6.73 3.82 5.46
N LEU A 142 -5.97 3.74 4.36
CA LEU A 142 -4.96 4.75 4.01
C LEU A 142 -5.22 5.27 2.60
N THR A 143 -5.24 6.60 2.46
CA THR A 143 -5.43 7.26 1.18
C THR A 143 -4.30 8.22 0.89
N PHE A 144 -3.67 8.08 -0.28
CA PHE A 144 -2.80 9.10 -0.85
C PHE A 144 -3.63 10.08 -1.68
N MET A 145 -3.61 11.36 -1.31
CA MET A 145 -4.40 12.37 -2.00
C MET A 145 -3.92 12.57 -3.44
N ASN A 146 -2.61 12.65 -3.68
CA ASN A 146 -2.01 12.70 -5.02
C ASN A 146 -0.48 12.54 -4.94
N ASN A 147 0.09 11.61 -5.71
CA ASN A 147 1.52 11.55 -6.01
C ASN A 147 2.44 11.59 -4.77
N GLY A 148 2.01 10.92 -3.69
CA GLY A 148 2.79 10.76 -2.48
C GLY A 148 3.72 9.56 -2.54
N LYS A 149 4.76 9.56 -1.70
CA LYS A 149 5.77 8.52 -1.65
C LYS A 149 6.05 8.05 -0.23
N ILE A 150 6.18 6.74 -0.06
CA ILE A 150 6.77 6.07 1.10
C ILE A 150 8.07 5.38 0.65
N LYS A 151 9.16 5.58 1.40
CA LYS A 151 10.38 4.80 1.32
C LYS A 151 10.83 4.38 2.72
N GLY A 152 10.82 3.07 3.00
CA GLY A 152 11.26 2.47 4.26
C GLY A 152 12.12 1.23 4.05
N GLY A 153 12.62 0.65 5.15
CA GLY A 153 13.25 -0.65 5.20
C GLY A 153 12.24 -1.73 4.86
N ASN A 154 11.50 -2.21 5.86
CA ASN A 154 10.24 -2.90 5.67
C ASN A 154 9.08 -1.91 5.65
N VAL A 155 8.05 -2.20 4.87
CA VAL A 155 6.80 -1.43 4.86
C VAL A 155 5.63 -2.38 5.06
N THR A 156 4.89 -2.21 6.14
CA THR A 156 3.70 -3.00 6.47
C THR A 156 2.49 -2.08 6.56
N LEU A 157 1.48 -2.35 5.72
CA LEU A 157 0.24 -1.58 5.67
C LEU A 157 -0.94 -2.50 6.03
N ASN A 158 -1.36 -2.48 7.28
CA ASN A 158 -2.51 -3.22 7.81
C ASN A 158 -3.77 -2.35 7.70
N LEU A 159 -4.44 -2.42 6.56
CA LEU A 159 -5.49 -1.50 6.14
C LEU A 159 -6.77 -2.29 5.82
N SER A 160 -7.46 -2.79 6.85
CA SER A 160 -8.67 -3.62 6.67
C SER A 160 -9.78 -2.93 5.87
N ARG A 161 -9.79 -1.60 5.80
CA ARG A 161 -10.72 -0.81 4.97
C ARG A 161 -10.12 -0.34 3.65
N GLY A 162 -8.86 -0.68 3.39
CA GLY A 162 -8.19 -0.57 2.11
C GLY A 162 -7.16 0.56 1.97
N LEU A 163 -6.36 0.41 0.93
CA LEU A 163 -5.38 1.36 0.42
C LEU A 163 -5.90 2.00 -0.88
N GLY A 164 -5.79 3.31 -1.00
CA GLY A 164 -6.30 4.06 -2.16
C GLY A 164 -5.47 5.28 -2.54
N GLY A 165 -5.68 5.79 -3.74
CA GLY A 165 -5.14 7.08 -4.17
C GLY A 165 -4.81 7.18 -5.66
N TYR A 166 -4.23 8.32 -6.03
CA TYR A 166 -3.78 8.60 -7.39
C TYR A 166 -2.24 8.73 -7.44
N ALA A 167 -1.61 7.99 -8.38
CA ALA A 167 -0.18 8.06 -8.70
C ALA A 167 0.78 7.93 -7.50
N TYR A 168 0.43 7.18 -6.47
CA TYR A 168 1.25 7.06 -5.26
C TYR A 168 2.30 5.93 -5.36
N ASN A 169 3.32 6.02 -4.51
CA ASN A 169 4.47 5.13 -4.53
C ASN A 169 4.74 4.56 -3.13
N VAL A 170 4.82 3.23 -3.01
CA VAL A 170 5.20 2.54 -1.78
C VAL A 170 6.44 1.70 -2.04
N ASN A 171 7.56 2.11 -1.48
CA ASN A 171 8.87 1.51 -1.71
C ASN A 171 9.44 0.95 -0.39
N ALA A 172 9.76 -0.33 -0.37
CA ALA A 172 10.49 -0.99 0.70
C ALA A 172 11.88 -1.40 0.18
N ASP A 173 12.93 -1.08 0.94
CA ASP A 173 14.28 -1.57 0.66
C ASP A 173 14.36 -3.10 0.92
N ASN A 174 13.53 -3.62 1.83
CA ASN A 174 13.34 -5.03 2.15
C ASN A 174 11.94 -5.48 1.69
N ASP A 175 11.08 -5.94 2.61
CA ASP A 175 9.77 -6.50 2.27
C ASP A 175 8.65 -5.44 2.30
N LEU A 176 7.72 -5.55 1.36
CA LEU A 176 6.48 -4.77 1.32
C LEU A 176 5.30 -5.71 1.53
N THR A 177 4.54 -5.48 2.61
CA THR A 177 3.30 -6.21 2.91
C THR A 177 2.12 -5.25 3.00
N ILE A 178 1.05 -5.54 2.27
CA ILE A 178 -0.20 -4.79 2.30
C ILE A 178 -1.33 -5.76 2.62
N ASN A 179 -2.01 -5.56 3.74
CA ASN A 179 -3.12 -6.37 4.20
C ASN A 179 -4.40 -5.52 4.11
N GLY A 180 -5.20 -5.74 3.08
CA GLY A 180 -6.35 -4.89 2.75
C GLY A 180 -6.63 -4.80 1.26
N SER A 181 -7.83 -4.34 0.90
CA SER A 181 -8.16 -4.01 -0.49
C SER A 181 -7.22 -2.94 -1.03
N VAL A 182 -6.75 -3.08 -2.27
CA VAL A 182 -5.82 -2.10 -2.86
C VAL A 182 -6.46 -1.50 -4.11
N THR A 183 -6.53 -0.19 -4.16
CA THR A 183 -7.04 0.57 -5.31
C THR A 183 -6.06 1.67 -5.70
N GLY A 184 -5.94 1.92 -6.99
CA GLY A 184 -5.15 3.04 -7.47
C GLY A 184 -5.30 3.30 -8.94
N SER A 185 -5.16 4.57 -9.32
CA SER A 185 -5.12 4.98 -10.71
C SER A 185 -3.95 5.91 -10.99
N THR A 186 -3.58 6.03 -12.26
CA THR A 186 -2.50 6.91 -12.71
C THR A 186 -2.67 7.35 -14.16
N GLY A 187 -2.00 8.45 -14.51
CA GLY A 187 -1.99 9.13 -15.81
C GLY A 187 -0.87 10.17 -15.87
N TRP A 188 -0.78 10.94 -16.97
CA TRP A 188 0.14 12.09 -17.10
C TRP A 188 1.63 11.78 -16.91
N GLY A 189 2.07 10.63 -17.41
CA GLY A 189 3.42 10.09 -17.23
C GLY A 189 3.73 9.62 -15.82
N ALA A 190 2.79 9.72 -14.87
CA ALA A 190 3.03 9.37 -13.47
C ALA A 190 2.99 7.84 -13.25
N VAL A 191 3.71 7.41 -12.21
CA VAL A 191 3.81 6.01 -11.81
C VAL A 191 2.98 5.79 -10.55
N LEU A 192 2.08 4.80 -10.61
CA LEU A 192 1.54 4.12 -9.43
C LEU A 192 2.47 2.95 -9.11
N GLY A 193 3.23 3.04 -8.03
CA GLY A 193 4.39 2.18 -7.79
C GLY A 193 4.33 1.40 -6.49
N PHE A 194 4.66 0.12 -6.55
CA PHE A 194 4.88 -0.76 -5.40
C PHE A 194 6.18 -1.52 -5.63
N THR A 195 7.19 -1.29 -4.79
CA THR A 195 8.50 -1.93 -4.99
C THR A 195 9.05 -2.45 -3.67
N ALA A 196 9.65 -3.64 -3.71
CA ALA A 196 10.34 -4.27 -2.59
C ALA A 196 11.72 -4.77 -3.06
N GLY A 197 12.77 -4.49 -2.29
CA GLY A 197 14.07 -5.17 -2.48
C GLY A 197 14.06 -6.62 -2.01
N GLY A 198 13.02 -7.03 -1.27
CA GLY A 198 12.71 -8.40 -0.87
C GLY A 198 11.43 -8.90 -1.54
N LYS A 199 10.49 -9.43 -0.73
CA LYS A 199 9.17 -9.89 -1.19
C LYS A 199 8.17 -8.74 -1.20
N LEU A 200 7.29 -8.76 -2.20
CA LEU A 200 6.10 -7.91 -2.24
C LEU A 200 4.85 -8.78 -2.10
N ALA A 201 4.02 -8.51 -1.10
CA ALA A 201 2.76 -9.20 -0.87
C ALA A 201 1.59 -8.20 -0.74
N MET A 202 0.57 -8.35 -1.57
CA MET A 202 -0.74 -7.73 -1.39
C MET A 202 -1.75 -8.81 -1.03
N ASN A 203 -2.16 -8.84 0.24
CA ASN A 203 -3.14 -9.77 0.81
C ASN A 203 -4.47 -9.03 0.99
N SER A 204 -5.30 -9.05 -0.05
CA SER A 204 -6.60 -8.40 -0.03
C SER A 204 -7.69 -9.37 0.41
N PRO A 205 -8.49 -9.03 1.45
CA PRO A 205 -9.72 -9.77 1.74
C PRO A 205 -10.80 -9.51 0.68
N GLY A 206 -10.68 -8.43 -0.12
CA GLY A 206 -11.57 -8.09 -1.21
C GLY A 206 -10.82 -8.06 -2.55
N SER A 207 -10.88 -6.94 -3.25
CA SER A 207 -10.26 -6.78 -4.57
C SER A 207 -8.92 -6.06 -4.54
N ILE A 208 -8.15 -6.23 -5.62
CA ILE A 208 -6.97 -5.44 -6.00
C ILE A 208 -7.27 -4.81 -7.36
N SER A 209 -7.22 -3.48 -7.49
CA SER A 209 -7.55 -2.76 -8.73
C SER A 209 -6.56 -1.63 -9.00
N LEU A 210 -5.65 -1.83 -9.96
CA LEU A 210 -4.58 -0.88 -10.29
C LEU A 210 -4.63 -0.54 -11.77
N GLN A 211 -4.80 0.75 -12.07
CA GLN A 211 -5.26 1.17 -13.38
C GLN A 211 -4.47 2.35 -13.96
N ALA A 212 -3.84 2.14 -15.10
CA ALA A 212 -3.25 3.17 -15.94
C ALA A 212 -4.21 3.49 -17.10
N ASN A 213 -5.32 4.17 -16.81
CA ASN A 213 -6.41 4.33 -17.76
C ASN A 213 -6.38 5.63 -18.57
N ASP A 214 -5.60 6.63 -18.15
CA ASP A 214 -5.52 7.89 -18.86
C ASP A 214 -4.52 7.79 -20.02
N PRO A 215 -4.95 7.88 -21.31
CA PRO A 215 -4.05 7.82 -22.45
C PRO A 215 -3.41 9.18 -22.80
N GLY A 216 -3.82 10.27 -22.16
CA GLY A 216 -3.29 11.61 -22.39
C GLY A 216 -1.91 11.81 -21.77
N ASN A 217 -1.21 12.87 -22.20
CA ASN A 217 0.01 13.37 -21.54
C ASN A 217 1.09 12.30 -21.26
N GLY A 218 1.32 11.39 -22.20
CA GLY A 218 2.30 10.31 -22.06
C GLY A 218 1.78 9.05 -21.36
N GLY A 219 0.48 8.97 -21.05
CA GLY A 219 -0.16 7.80 -20.44
C GLY A 219 0.08 7.70 -18.93
N GLY A 220 -0.20 6.55 -18.32
CA GLY A 220 0.14 6.26 -16.92
C GLY A 220 0.82 4.91 -16.80
N ARG A 221 1.55 4.66 -15.70
CA ARG A 221 2.22 3.36 -15.49
C ARG A 221 1.95 2.78 -14.12
N VAL A 222 1.53 1.51 -14.08
CA VAL A 222 1.53 0.71 -12.86
C VAL A 222 2.84 -0.07 -12.83
N LEU A 223 3.59 0.03 -11.73
CA LEU A 223 4.83 -0.70 -11.50
C LEU A 223 4.73 -1.51 -10.21
N ILE A 224 4.91 -2.82 -10.30
CA ILE A 224 4.95 -3.74 -9.17
C ILE A 224 6.24 -4.55 -9.26
N SER A 225 7.09 -4.48 -8.24
CA SER A 225 8.39 -5.17 -8.27
C SER A 225 8.77 -5.75 -6.92
N GLY A 226 9.27 -6.98 -6.90
CA GLY A 226 9.84 -7.62 -5.71
C GLY A 226 11.00 -8.53 -6.09
N ASP A 227 12.18 -8.36 -5.51
CA ASP A 227 13.33 -9.21 -5.85
C ASP A 227 13.08 -10.69 -5.55
N LYS A 228 12.55 -11.01 -4.37
CA LYS A 228 12.37 -12.38 -3.87
C LYS A 228 10.97 -12.96 -4.11
N GLY A 229 10.16 -12.25 -4.88
CA GLY A 229 8.81 -12.67 -5.26
C GLY A 229 7.80 -11.54 -5.21
N VAL A 230 6.74 -11.69 -5.99
CA VAL A 230 5.56 -10.83 -5.98
C VAL A 230 4.33 -11.70 -5.79
N THR A 231 3.46 -11.35 -4.84
CA THR A 231 2.19 -12.02 -4.61
C THR A 231 1.06 -11.01 -4.55
N LEU A 232 0.06 -11.18 -5.40
CA LEU A 232 -1.19 -10.42 -5.39
C LEU A 232 -2.33 -11.40 -5.13
N ASN A 233 -2.91 -11.38 -3.94
CA ASN A 233 -3.96 -12.30 -3.53
C ASN A 233 -5.24 -11.55 -3.18
N ALA A 234 -6.29 -11.75 -3.97
CA ALA A 234 -7.65 -11.28 -3.70
C ALA A 234 -8.51 -12.44 -3.19
N ALA A 235 -8.52 -12.65 -1.87
CA ALA A 235 -9.07 -13.84 -1.22
C ALA A 235 -10.58 -14.02 -1.42
N ALA A 236 -11.33 -12.91 -1.49
CA ALA A 236 -12.76 -12.89 -1.78
C ALA A 236 -13.11 -11.70 -2.69
N GLY A 237 -12.35 -11.54 -3.77
CA GLY A 237 -12.60 -10.49 -4.75
C GLY A 237 -11.86 -10.72 -6.05
N THR A 238 -11.68 -9.61 -6.76
CA THR A 238 -11.13 -9.58 -8.12
C THR A 238 -9.72 -9.00 -8.13
N VAL A 239 -8.96 -9.36 -9.17
CA VAL A 239 -7.70 -8.66 -9.51
C VAL A 239 -7.86 -8.00 -10.87
N THR A 240 -7.82 -6.67 -10.89
CA THR A 240 -7.88 -5.87 -12.12
C THR A 240 -6.59 -5.08 -12.29
N LEU A 241 -5.86 -5.39 -13.36
CA LEU A 241 -4.63 -4.71 -13.74
C LEU A 241 -4.76 -4.24 -15.18
N ASN A 242 -5.03 -2.95 -15.35
CA ASN A 242 -5.46 -2.40 -16.63
C ASN A 242 -4.58 -1.25 -17.09
N ALA A 243 -4.15 -1.29 -18.36
CA ALA A 243 -3.55 -0.17 -19.05
C ALA A 243 -4.34 0.12 -20.34
N ALA A 244 -4.78 1.36 -20.53
CA ALA A 244 -5.71 1.72 -21.61
C ALA A 244 -5.13 1.54 -23.03
N LYS A 245 -3.88 1.96 -23.26
CA LYS A 245 -3.21 1.86 -24.57
C LYS A 245 -1.78 1.37 -24.38
N ALA A 246 -1.41 0.23 -24.94
CA ALA A 246 -0.08 -0.35 -24.78
C ALA A 246 1.09 0.59 -25.18
N ALA A 247 0.85 1.51 -26.12
CA ALA A 247 1.88 2.45 -26.58
C ALA A 247 2.26 3.53 -25.55
N THR A 248 1.32 3.92 -24.67
CA THR A 248 1.48 5.04 -23.73
C THR A 248 1.30 4.61 -22.28
N ASN A 249 0.51 3.59 -22.05
CA ASN A 249 0.15 3.05 -20.74
C ASN A 249 0.76 1.67 -20.58
N GLY A 250 1.00 1.26 -19.35
CA GLY A 250 1.47 -0.10 -19.10
C GLY A 250 1.33 -0.50 -17.66
N VAL A 251 1.10 -1.79 -17.46
CA VAL A 251 1.29 -2.47 -16.20
C VAL A 251 2.56 -3.30 -16.32
N ASN A 252 3.52 -3.12 -15.41
CA ASN A 252 4.69 -3.97 -15.34
C ASN A 252 4.73 -4.65 -13.96
N ILE A 253 4.89 -5.97 -13.97
CA ILE A 253 5.08 -6.78 -12.78
C ILE A 253 6.37 -7.57 -12.95
N THR A 254 7.31 -7.40 -12.02
CA THR A 254 8.61 -8.05 -12.11
C THR A 254 8.97 -8.70 -10.79
N SER A 255 9.44 -9.94 -10.86
CA SER A 255 10.27 -10.49 -9.80
C SER A 255 11.68 -10.81 -10.28
N GLY A 256 12.66 -10.27 -9.55
CA GLY A 256 14.06 -10.33 -9.92
C GLY A 256 14.65 -11.74 -9.81
N ASN A 257 14.24 -12.50 -8.80
CA ASN A 257 14.77 -13.82 -8.46
C ASN A 257 13.70 -14.79 -7.92
N GLY A 258 12.48 -14.33 -7.59
CA GLY A 258 11.38 -15.18 -7.12
C GLY A 258 10.22 -15.27 -8.11
N ALA A 259 9.18 -16.00 -7.73
CA ALA A 259 7.97 -16.16 -8.54
C ALA A 259 7.08 -14.91 -8.54
N VAL A 260 6.25 -14.77 -9.58
CA VAL A 260 5.08 -13.87 -9.57
C VAL A 260 3.82 -14.73 -9.43
N SER A 261 3.03 -14.52 -8.39
CA SER A 261 1.76 -15.21 -8.16
C SER A 261 0.62 -14.21 -8.08
N ILE A 262 -0.42 -14.40 -8.90
CA ILE A 262 -1.64 -13.59 -8.86
C ILE A 262 -2.81 -14.55 -8.66
N THR A 263 -3.58 -14.33 -7.61
CA THR A 263 -4.70 -15.19 -7.24
C THR A 263 -5.94 -14.38 -6.95
N ASN A 264 -7.10 -14.91 -7.35
CA ASN A 264 -8.38 -14.31 -7.03
C ASN A 264 -9.45 -15.39 -6.79
N MET A 265 -10.47 -15.01 -6.03
CA MET A 265 -11.67 -15.83 -5.87
C MET A 265 -12.88 -14.91 -5.75
N VAL A 266 -13.82 -15.04 -6.70
CA VAL A 266 -15.06 -14.25 -6.69
C VAL A 266 -16.23 -15.13 -7.09
N GLN A 267 -17.42 -14.88 -6.54
CA GLN A 267 -18.61 -15.69 -6.82
C GLN A 267 -19.82 -14.80 -7.15
N ASP A 268 -19.64 -13.51 -7.49
CA ASP A 268 -20.73 -12.53 -7.57
C ASP A 268 -21.19 -12.16 -8.99
N GLY A 269 -20.56 -12.72 -10.03
CA GLY A 269 -20.80 -12.33 -11.43
C GLY A 269 -19.63 -11.63 -12.09
N SER A 270 -18.73 -11.04 -11.31
CA SER A 270 -17.55 -10.34 -11.82
C SER A 270 -16.56 -11.30 -12.48
N ASN A 271 -15.77 -10.77 -13.42
CA ASN A 271 -14.55 -11.44 -13.85
C ASN A 271 -13.56 -11.50 -12.69
N GLY A 272 -12.94 -12.66 -12.53
CA GLY A 272 -12.02 -12.93 -11.43
C GLY A 272 -10.73 -12.12 -11.55
N MET A 273 -9.94 -12.46 -12.55
CA MET A 273 -8.71 -11.77 -12.89
C MET A 273 -8.84 -11.15 -14.28
N THR A 274 -8.59 -9.84 -14.38
CA THR A 274 -8.54 -9.11 -15.65
C THR A 274 -7.20 -8.41 -15.80
N LEU A 275 -6.41 -8.87 -16.77
CA LEU A 275 -5.10 -8.34 -17.11
C LEU A 275 -5.15 -7.76 -18.53
N THR A 276 -4.87 -6.46 -18.66
CA THR A 276 -4.89 -5.76 -19.96
C THR A 276 -3.61 -4.98 -20.17
N ASN A 277 -2.93 -5.22 -21.29
CA ASN A 277 -1.68 -4.54 -21.66
C ASN A 277 -0.62 -4.60 -20.54
N ALA A 278 -0.47 -5.80 -19.96
CA ALA A 278 0.41 -6.07 -18.84
C ALA A 278 1.65 -6.85 -19.27
N ASN A 279 2.82 -6.49 -18.73
CA ASN A 279 4.05 -7.24 -18.87
C ASN A 279 4.41 -7.84 -17.52
N ILE A 280 4.46 -9.17 -17.45
CA ILE A 280 4.77 -9.91 -16.23
C ILE A 280 6.04 -10.73 -16.47
N SER A 281 7.01 -10.55 -15.59
CA SER A 281 8.30 -11.23 -15.69
C SER A 281 8.77 -11.79 -14.35
N SER A 282 9.34 -12.98 -14.37
CA SER A 282 9.93 -13.64 -13.20
C SER A 282 11.11 -14.51 -13.63
N LYS A 283 12.17 -14.62 -12.83
CA LYS A 283 13.19 -15.63 -13.10
C LYS A 283 12.81 -17.05 -12.67
N ASP A 284 11.89 -17.19 -11.73
CA ASP A 284 11.52 -18.46 -11.10
C ASP A 284 10.28 -19.08 -11.76
N GLY A 285 9.14 -18.39 -11.75
CA GLY A 285 7.90 -18.87 -12.35
C GLY A 285 6.77 -17.86 -12.27
N ILE A 286 5.70 -18.10 -13.02
CA ILE A 286 4.50 -17.25 -13.04
C ILE A 286 3.27 -18.13 -12.77
N VAL A 287 2.50 -17.77 -11.73
CA VAL A 287 1.25 -18.44 -11.38
C VAL A 287 0.09 -17.45 -11.49
N LEU A 288 -0.90 -17.76 -12.32
CA LEU A 288 -2.16 -17.02 -12.42
C LEU A 288 -3.30 -17.97 -12.07
N ASN A 289 -3.95 -17.78 -10.93
CA ASN A 289 -5.02 -18.66 -10.47
C ASN A 289 -6.30 -17.89 -10.16
N GLY A 290 -7.31 -18.06 -11.00
CA GLY A 290 -8.63 -17.46 -10.82
C GLY A 290 -9.71 -18.49 -10.58
N THR A 291 -10.61 -18.20 -9.65
CA THR A 291 -11.85 -18.97 -9.47
C THR A 291 -13.07 -18.06 -9.54
N THR A 292 -14.06 -18.43 -10.37
CA THR A 292 -15.35 -17.73 -10.54
C THR A 292 -16.53 -18.71 -10.49
N PHE A 293 -17.77 -18.21 -10.41
CA PHE A 293 -18.97 -19.01 -10.70
C PHE A 293 -19.69 -18.56 -11.98
N TRP A 294 -20.00 -17.26 -12.09
CA TRP A 294 -20.74 -16.68 -13.21
C TRP A 294 -19.85 -15.95 -14.22
N GLY A 295 -18.75 -15.34 -13.76
CA GLY A 295 -17.83 -14.57 -14.59
C GLY A 295 -16.68 -15.38 -15.17
N GLN A 296 -15.69 -14.69 -15.74
CA GLN A 296 -14.52 -15.28 -16.39
C GLN A 296 -13.39 -15.34 -15.38
N ALA A 297 -12.82 -16.53 -15.13
CA ALA A 297 -11.86 -16.70 -14.04
C ALA A 297 -10.53 -15.98 -14.30
N VAL A 298 -9.94 -16.15 -15.48
CA VAL A 298 -8.73 -15.43 -15.91
C VAL A 298 -8.94 -14.87 -17.31
N VAL A 299 -8.82 -13.54 -17.45
CA VAL A 299 -8.95 -12.80 -18.71
C VAL A 299 -7.66 -12.06 -19.00
N MET A 300 -7.00 -12.38 -20.11
CA MET A 300 -5.77 -11.73 -20.57
C MET A 300 -5.95 -11.14 -21.96
N SER A 301 -5.69 -9.84 -22.08
CA SER A 301 -5.73 -9.11 -23.35
C SER A 301 -4.47 -8.27 -23.54
N GLY A 302 -3.65 -8.59 -24.55
CA GLY A 302 -2.40 -7.87 -24.77
C GLY A 302 -1.34 -8.11 -23.68
N VAL A 303 -1.34 -9.29 -23.06
CA VAL A 303 -0.45 -9.61 -21.93
C VAL A 303 0.82 -10.31 -22.44
N ASN A 304 1.97 -9.94 -21.89
CA ASN A 304 3.23 -10.65 -22.11
C ASN A 304 3.69 -11.29 -20.79
N LEU A 305 3.81 -12.62 -20.78
CA LEU A 305 4.38 -13.39 -19.68
C LEU A 305 5.75 -13.92 -20.11
N THR A 306 6.80 -13.62 -19.33
CA THR A 306 8.15 -14.10 -19.60
C THR A 306 8.78 -14.65 -18.33
N THR A 307 9.20 -15.92 -18.35
CA THR A 307 9.88 -16.50 -17.19
C THR A 307 10.97 -17.51 -17.50
N GLY A 308 11.85 -17.71 -16.51
CA GLY A 308 12.89 -18.74 -16.52
C GLY A 308 12.37 -20.14 -16.21
N GLY A 309 11.31 -20.28 -15.39
CA GLY A 309 10.72 -21.57 -15.02
C GLY A 309 9.27 -21.70 -15.46
N ASP A 310 8.41 -22.32 -14.65
CA ASP A 310 7.07 -22.71 -15.09
C ASP A 310 6.11 -21.51 -15.20
N VAL A 311 5.19 -21.59 -16.16
CA VAL A 311 3.99 -20.74 -16.24
C VAL A 311 2.77 -21.60 -16.02
N ASP A 312 2.08 -21.37 -14.90
CA ASP A 312 0.84 -22.08 -14.55
C ASP A 312 -0.34 -21.10 -14.55
N ILE A 313 -1.27 -21.30 -15.48
CA ILE A 313 -2.49 -20.50 -15.59
C ILE A 313 -3.66 -21.42 -15.30
N THR A 314 -4.34 -21.21 -14.19
CA THR A 314 -5.53 -21.95 -13.80
C THR A 314 -6.72 -21.01 -13.75
N GLY A 315 -7.76 -21.30 -14.54
CA GLY A 315 -9.04 -20.63 -14.47
C GLY A 315 -10.15 -21.62 -14.21
N LEU A 316 -10.77 -21.57 -13.04
CA LEU A 316 -11.84 -22.47 -12.66
C LEU A 316 -13.18 -21.74 -12.55
N ALA A 317 -14.12 -22.11 -13.42
CA ALA A 317 -15.51 -21.72 -13.28
C ALA A 317 -16.27 -22.81 -12.48
N LYS A 318 -16.50 -22.57 -11.19
CA LYS A 318 -17.12 -23.51 -10.25
C LYS A 318 -17.87 -22.78 -9.14
N ASN A 319 -19.03 -23.31 -8.78
CA ASN A 319 -19.75 -22.90 -7.57
C ASN A 319 -19.05 -23.49 -6.34
N LEU A 320 -18.52 -22.65 -5.45
CA LEU A 320 -17.80 -23.13 -4.27
C LEU A 320 -18.70 -23.75 -3.20
N THR A 321 -20.00 -23.44 -3.20
CA THR A 321 -20.96 -24.01 -2.23
C THR A 321 -21.39 -25.41 -2.64
N THR A 322 -21.73 -25.62 -3.91
CA THR A 322 -22.28 -26.91 -4.39
C THR A 322 -21.24 -27.81 -5.04
N GLY A 323 -20.07 -27.26 -5.39
CA GLY A 323 -19.06 -27.95 -6.17
C GLY A 323 -19.41 -28.11 -7.66
N GLY A 324 -20.58 -27.63 -8.09
CA GLY A 324 -21.04 -27.70 -9.47
C GLY A 324 -20.22 -26.83 -10.42
N LEU A 325 -20.23 -27.19 -11.69
CA LEU A 325 -19.60 -26.39 -12.76
C LEU A 325 -20.22 -24.99 -12.83
N GLY A 326 -19.44 -24.03 -13.34
CA GLY A 326 -19.84 -22.65 -13.56
C GLY A 326 -21.10 -22.49 -14.41
N ALA A 327 -21.69 -21.30 -14.39
CA ALA A 327 -22.86 -20.99 -15.22
C ALA A 327 -22.51 -21.10 -16.72
N ALA A 328 -23.52 -21.30 -17.58
CA ALA A 328 -23.31 -21.51 -19.01
C ALA A 328 -22.51 -20.40 -19.73
N SER A 329 -22.52 -19.16 -19.21
CA SER A 329 -21.77 -18.02 -19.73
C SER A 329 -20.36 -17.84 -19.15
N SER A 330 -19.98 -18.68 -18.17
CA SER A 330 -18.68 -18.59 -17.50
C SER A 330 -17.57 -19.23 -18.34
N SER A 331 -16.34 -18.78 -18.13
CA SER A 331 -15.15 -19.35 -18.77
C SER A 331 -14.00 -19.42 -17.78
N GLY A 332 -13.16 -20.45 -17.91
CA GLY A 332 -11.95 -20.60 -17.12
C GLY A 332 -10.90 -19.57 -17.51
N VAL A 333 -10.27 -19.76 -18.67
CA VAL A 333 -9.18 -18.91 -19.17
C VAL A 333 -9.54 -18.34 -20.54
N GLN A 334 -9.38 -17.02 -20.72
CA GLN A 334 -9.51 -16.32 -22.00
C GLN A 334 -8.24 -15.56 -22.34
N LEU A 335 -7.68 -15.83 -23.52
CA LEU A 335 -6.43 -15.25 -24.02
C LEU A 335 -6.68 -14.55 -25.35
N SER A 336 -6.35 -13.27 -25.42
CA SER A 336 -6.40 -12.49 -26.67
C SER A 336 -5.14 -11.65 -26.84
N GLY A 337 -4.51 -11.73 -28.01
CA GLY A 337 -3.32 -10.94 -28.35
C GLY A 337 -2.19 -11.01 -27.32
N SER A 338 -2.03 -12.15 -26.64
CA SER A 338 -1.10 -12.32 -25.53
C SER A 338 0.03 -13.27 -25.90
N ASN A 339 1.23 -13.04 -25.37
CA ASN A 339 2.41 -13.88 -25.57
C ASN A 339 2.83 -14.51 -24.24
N ILE A 340 3.10 -15.82 -24.25
CA ILE A 340 3.54 -16.56 -23.08
C ILE A 340 4.85 -17.26 -23.45
N SER A 341 5.91 -16.97 -22.71
CA SER A 341 7.25 -17.51 -22.94
C SER A 341 7.83 -18.05 -21.64
N SER A 342 8.23 -19.32 -21.68
CA SER A 342 9.10 -19.93 -20.67
C SER A 342 10.38 -20.41 -21.35
N THR A 343 11.54 -20.04 -20.80
CA THR A 343 12.84 -20.43 -21.37
C THR A 343 13.43 -21.70 -20.75
N GLY A 344 12.86 -22.17 -19.64
CA GLY A 344 13.42 -23.29 -18.87
C GLY A 344 12.39 -24.11 -18.08
N GLY A 345 11.10 -23.82 -18.23
CA GLY A 345 10.00 -24.57 -17.62
C GLY A 345 8.90 -24.92 -18.62
N ASN A 346 7.81 -25.45 -18.09
CA ASN A 346 6.60 -25.79 -18.82
C ASN A 346 5.62 -24.62 -18.85
N ILE A 347 4.68 -24.69 -19.79
CA ILE A 347 3.52 -23.81 -19.82
C ILE A 347 2.29 -24.71 -19.64
N THR A 348 1.55 -24.48 -18.55
CA THR A 348 0.33 -25.20 -18.19
C THR A 348 -0.87 -24.25 -18.24
N LEU A 349 -1.93 -24.66 -18.94
CA LEU A 349 -3.22 -23.96 -19.05
C LEU A 349 -4.38 -24.89 -18.69
#